data_AF-A0A8R1DGX6-F1
#
_entry.id   AF-A0A8R1DGX6-F1
#
_cell.length_a   1.000
_cell.length_b   1.000
_cell.length_c   1.000
_cell.angle_alpha   90.00
_cell.angle_beta   90.00
_cell.angle_gamma   90.00
#
_symmetry.space_group_name_H-M   'P 1'
#
loop_
_entity.id
_entity.type
_entity.pdbx_description
1 polymer ?
#
loop_
_entity_poly.entity_id
_entity_poly.type
_entity_poly.pdbx_seq_one_letter_code
_entity_poly.pdbx_strand_id
1 'polypeptide(L)'
;MIPPQPITQIITPASKRKPKPPQRPPQIKVQKLDDKPSVEDYEQLASMIQMFIDRRSHKQNGARTEKPIKTSLRPKSSEKTTKKEKEHINLTTLSTLPEQIITASKNKDSQEVIFDINTGSAEQTVDGQYVFIATITLVKDRDKNILVDTGLGTNINAKSELIRCTEIRLRNSRILNIISLALEIHGLTPSSIDIVVSTHGHPDHVGGVHEFPDALHYQGWYSHQGTKFNLTALFENDSLNLSENVMLVKCRGHTSDDIAVVVRDAKGRGDVLVSGDLFMRGEDIDHPMMWQPLSADIIAQRESRRRYGCIVDWVVPGHGGMFRVTDDVKKALKC
;
A
#
# COMPACT_ATOMS: atom_id res chain seq x y z
N MET A 1 43.06 -51.10 -9.82
CA MET A 1 42.65 -50.03 -8.88
C MET A 1 43.92 -49.45 -8.26
N ILE A 2 44.25 -48.22 -8.61
CA ILE A 2 45.35 -47.43 -8.03
C ILE A 2 44.71 -46.11 -7.62
N PRO A 3 44.70 -45.74 -6.33
CA PRO A 3 44.13 -44.47 -5.90
C PRO A 3 45.12 -43.33 -6.18
N PRO A 4 44.68 -42.19 -6.74
CA PRO A 4 45.51 -41.01 -6.80
C PRO A 4 45.60 -40.34 -5.42
N GLN A 5 46.83 -39.90 -5.12
CA GLN A 5 47.31 -39.29 -3.88
C GLN A 5 46.65 -37.92 -3.59
N PRO A 6 46.52 -37.50 -2.32
CA PRO A 6 46.04 -36.17 -1.96
C PRO A 6 47.10 -35.08 -2.23
N ILE A 7 46.67 -34.00 -2.87
CA ILE A 7 47.48 -32.78 -3.09
C ILE A 7 47.46 -31.95 -1.80
N THR A 8 48.61 -31.88 -1.13
CA THR A 8 48.88 -30.97 -0.02
C THR A 8 49.11 -29.57 -0.58
N GLN A 9 48.20 -28.61 -0.33
CA GLN A 9 48.51 -27.18 -0.50
C GLN A 9 48.80 -26.53 0.85
N ILE A 10 49.96 -25.89 0.88
CA ILE A 10 50.66 -25.32 2.02
C ILE A 10 49.96 -24.02 2.44
N ILE A 11 49.55 -23.95 3.72
CA ILE A 11 49.08 -22.71 4.34
C ILE A 11 50.30 -21.86 4.69
N THR A 12 50.45 -20.70 4.04
CA THR A 12 51.34 -19.63 4.50
C THR A 12 50.56 -18.63 5.36
N PRO A 13 51.05 -18.21 6.54
CA PRO A 13 50.34 -17.26 7.38
C PRO A 13 50.54 -15.82 6.86
N ALA A 14 49.44 -15.10 6.61
CA ALA A 14 49.47 -13.69 6.27
C ALA A 14 49.85 -12.82 7.50
N SER A 15 50.78 -11.88 7.26
CA SER A 15 51.35 -10.96 8.23
C SER A 15 50.30 -10.00 8.83
N LYS A 16 50.30 -9.88 10.17
CA LYS A 16 49.44 -8.96 10.94
C LYS A 16 49.86 -7.50 10.71
N ARG A 17 49.08 -6.73 9.95
CA ARG A 17 49.09 -5.25 10.02
C ARG A 17 47.96 -4.76 10.92
N LYS A 18 48.30 -3.99 11.96
CA LYS A 18 47.35 -3.30 12.84
C LYS A 18 46.60 -2.21 12.03
N PRO A 19 45.27 -2.08 12.14
CA PRO A 19 44.54 -0.96 11.54
C PRO A 19 44.81 0.34 12.32
N LYS A 20 44.92 1.46 11.60
CA LYS A 20 44.99 2.83 12.15
C LYS A 20 43.65 3.21 12.81
N PRO A 21 43.66 4.04 13.87
CA PRO A 21 42.42 4.51 14.49
C PRO A 21 41.64 5.43 13.53
N PRO A 22 40.29 5.43 13.59
CA PRO A 22 39.47 6.20 12.68
C PRO A 22 39.61 7.70 12.96
N GLN A 23 39.78 8.49 11.89
CA GLN A 23 39.72 9.94 11.96
C GLN A 23 38.27 10.39 12.17
N ARG A 24 38.08 11.41 13.01
CA ARG A 24 36.78 12.05 13.27
C ARG A 24 36.20 12.58 11.95
N PRO A 25 34.92 12.32 11.61
CA PRO A 25 34.32 12.93 10.43
C PRO A 25 34.16 14.45 10.64
N PRO A 26 34.24 15.26 9.57
CA PRO A 26 34.06 16.70 9.65
C PRO A 26 32.63 17.05 10.08
N GLN A 27 32.51 18.04 10.97
CA GLN A 27 31.22 18.57 11.41
C GLN A 27 30.56 19.31 10.24
N ILE A 28 29.51 18.73 9.67
CA ILE A 28 28.62 19.42 8.73
C ILE A 28 27.61 20.21 9.57
N LYS A 29 27.61 21.54 9.44
CA LYS A 29 26.57 22.41 9.99
C LYS A 29 25.26 22.10 9.25
N VAL A 30 24.28 21.57 9.96
CA VAL A 30 22.92 21.36 9.45
C VAL A 30 22.23 22.71 9.32
N GLN A 31 22.02 23.18 8.09
CA GLN A 31 21.00 24.19 7.80
C GLN A 31 19.66 23.47 7.72
N LYS A 32 18.66 23.98 8.45
CA LYS A 32 17.26 23.59 8.28
C LYS A 32 16.82 24.01 6.88
N LEU A 33 16.42 23.06 6.04
CA LEU A 33 15.65 23.34 4.83
C LEU A 33 14.19 23.05 5.14
N ASP A 34 13.44 24.12 5.40
CA ASP A 34 11.98 24.13 5.34
C ASP A 34 11.60 24.53 3.90
N ASP A 35 11.76 23.65 2.92
CA ASP A 35 11.31 23.92 1.55
C ASP A 35 10.14 22.98 1.21
N LYS A 36 8.95 23.56 1.11
CA LYS A 36 7.82 22.92 0.42
C LYS A 36 8.18 22.76 -1.06
N PRO A 37 7.80 21.66 -1.73
CA PRO A 37 8.07 21.47 -3.15
C PRO A 37 7.52 22.64 -3.97
N SER A 38 8.29 23.08 -4.96
CA SER A 38 7.92 24.16 -5.87
C SER A 38 6.92 23.67 -6.91
N VAL A 39 6.20 24.59 -7.55
CA VAL A 39 5.28 24.27 -8.66
C VAL A 39 6.01 23.55 -9.82
N GLU A 40 7.31 23.83 -9.99
CA GLU A 40 8.16 23.20 -11.00
C GLU A 40 8.42 21.71 -10.71
N ASP A 41 8.44 21.30 -9.44
CA ASP A 41 8.59 19.90 -9.04
C ASP A 41 7.33 19.07 -9.39
N TYR A 42 6.15 19.70 -9.32
CA TYR A 42 4.88 19.07 -9.70
C TYR A 42 4.74 18.90 -11.23
N GLU A 43 5.21 19.88 -12.02
CA GLU A 43 5.19 19.81 -13.49
C GLU A 43 6.15 18.73 -14.03
N GLN A 44 7.30 18.53 -13.39
CA GLN A 44 8.25 17.47 -13.77
C GLN A 44 7.70 16.07 -13.49
N LEU A 45 7.05 15.86 -12.34
CA LEU A 45 6.35 14.61 -12.00
C LEU A 45 5.25 14.30 -13.04
N ALA A 46 4.44 15.29 -13.39
CA ALA A 46 3.37 15.15 -14.37
C ALA A 46 3.90 14.80 -15.78
N SER A 47 4.97 15.46 -16.24
CA SER A 47 5.58 15.20 -17.55
C SER A 47 6.23 13.81 -17.63
N MET A 48 6.86 13.35 -16.55
CA MET A 48 7.53 12.04 -16.51
C MET A 48 6.51 10.90 -16.56
N ILE A 49 5.42 11.08 -15.81
CA ILE A 49 4.29 10.17 -15.81
C ILE A 49 3.67 10.04 -17.22
N GLN A 50 3.47 11.16 -17.92
CA GLN A 50 2.91 11.15 -19.27
C GLN A 50 3.79 10.33 -20.22
N MET A 51 5.12 10.43 -20.08
CA MET A 51 6.08 9.61 -20.84
C MET A 51 5.93 8.10 -20.56
N PHE A 52 5.60 7.69 -19.33
CA PHE A 52 5.34 6.28 -19.01
C PHE A 52 4.02 5.77 -19.61
N ILE A 53 2.98 6.60 -19.62
CA ILE A 53 1.68 6.32 -20.26
C ILE A 53 1.90 6.13 -21.77
N ASP A 54 2.66 7.01 -22.41
CA ASP A 54 2.93 6.97 -23.85
C ASP A 54 3.75 5.72 -24.24
N ARG A 55 4.67 5.26 -23.37
CA ARG A 55 5.37 3.98 -23.58
C ARG A 55 4.46 2.76 -23.47
N ARG A 56 3.40 2.80 -22.65
CA ARG A 56 2.40 1.72 -22.57
C ARG A 56 1.50 1.68 -23.80
N SER A 57 1.08 2.84 -24.32
CA SER A 57 0.23 2.91 -25.52
C SER A 57 0.96 2.42 -26.78
N HIS A 58 2.27 2.72 -26.91
CA HIS A 58 3.10 2.20 -27.99
C HIS A 58 3.26 0.66 -27.96
N LYS A 59 3.26 0.03 -26.78
CA LYS A 59 3.32 -1.44 -26.66
C LYS A 59 2.02 -2.14 -27.06
N GLN A 60 0.85 -1.50 -26.89
CA GLN A 60 -0.43 -2.05 -27.32
C GLN A 60 -0.67 -1.90 -28.84
N ASN A 61 -0.07 -0.89 -29.48
CA ASN A 61 -0.22 -0.63 -30.92
C ASN A 61 0.81 -1.35 -31.82
N GLY A 62 1.79 -2.05 -31.24
CA GLY A 62 2.89 -2.70 -31.96
C GLY A 62 2.60 -4.05 -32.62
N ALA A 63 1.35 -4.53 -32.61
CA ALA A 63 0.99 -5.86 -33.11
C ALA A 63 -0.15 -5.84 -34.15
N ARG A 64 -0.06 -4.99 -35.18
CA ARG A 64 -0.81 -5.18 -36.43
C ARG A 64 0.04 -4.75 -37.63
N THR A 65 0.80 -5.69 -38.18
CA THR A 65 1.35 -5.57 -39.53
C THR A 65 0.29 -6.00 -40.54
N GLU A 66 -0.19 -5.03 -41.31
CA GLU A 66 -1.08 -5.23 -42.45
C GLU A 66 -0.35 -5.95 -43.61
N LYS A 67 -1.04 -6.89 -44.28
CA LYS A 67 -0.72 -7.31 -45.65
C LYS A 67 -1.97 -7.17 -46.53
N PRO A 68 -1.86 -6.66 -47.77
CA PRO A 68 -3.01 -6.37 -48.63
C PRO A 68 -3.35 -7.54 -49.56
N ILE A 69 -4.65 -7.84 -49.74
CA ILE A 69 -5.14 -8.63 -50.89
C ILE A 69 -6.42 -7.98 -51.44
N LYS A 70 -6.43 -7.74 -52.75
CA LYS A 70 -7.52 -7.16 -53.55
C LYS A 70 -8.54 -8.23 -54.02
N THR A 71 -9.84 -7.88 -53.94
CA THR A 71 -11.00 -8.11 -54.86
C THR A 71 -11.18 -9.48 -55.55
N SER A 72 -12.34 -10.15 -55.66
CA SER A 72 -13.76 -9.79 -55.89
C SER A 72 -14.58 -11.12 -55.79
N LEU A 73 -15.85 -11.20 -55.37
CA LEU A 73 -17.11 -10.98 -56.10
C LEU A 73 -18.29 -11.34 -55.14
N ARG A 74 -19.42 -10.64 -55.27
CA ARG A 74 -20.72 -10.85 -54.58
C ARG A 74 -21.58 -11.91 -55.34
N PRO A 75 -22.73 -12.45 -54.84
CA PRO A 75 -23.83 -11.67 -54.24
C PRO A 75 -24.72 -12.30 -53.12
N LYS A 76 -25.29 -11.36 -52.34
CA LYS A 76 -26.64 -11.28 -51.70
C LYS A 76 -27.23 -12.49 -50.94
N SER A 77 -27.49 -12.30 -49.64
CA SER A 77 -28.79 -12.60 -49.03
C SER A 77 -29.08 -11.80 -47.75
N SER A 78 -30.27 -11.20 -47.76
CA SER A 78 -31.15 -10.73 -46.66
C SER A 78 -30.56 -10.14 -45.37
N GLU A 79 -30.80 -8.84 -45.23
CA GLU A 79 -30.89 -8.11 -43.96
C GLU A 79 -31.88 -8.80 -42.99
N LYS A 80 -31.42 -9.07 -41.77
CA LYS A 80 -32.26 -9.08 -40.57
C LYS A 80 -31.66 -8.13 -39.56
N THR A 81 -32.32 -7.00 -39.43
CA THR A 81 -32.06 -5.90 -38.50
C THR A 81 -32.33 -6.37 -37.07
N THR A 82 -31.29 -6.74 -36.33
CA THR A 82 -31.37 -6.82 -34.86
C THR A 82 -31.15 -5.42 -34.31
N LYS A 83 -32.22 -4.82 -33.79
CA LYS A 83 -32.17 -3.58 -33.02
C LYS A 83 -31.18 -3.78 -31.87
N LYS A 84 -30.08 -3.04 -31.88
CA LYS A 84 -29.29 -2.79 -30.66
C LYS A 84 -30.15 -1.93 -29.75
N GLU A 85 -30.77 -2.57 -28.77
CA GLU A 85 -31.31 -1.90 -27.61
C GLU A 85 -30.13 -1.22 -26.91
N LYS A 86 -30.14 0.11 -26.91
CA LYS A 86 -29.28 0.90 -26.03
C LYS A 86 -29.82 0.64 -24.63
N GLU A 87 -29.19 -0.26 -23.88
CA GLU A 87 -29.37 -0.29 -22.43
C GLU A 87 -28.90 1.07 -21.90
N HIS A 88 -29.88 1.90 -21.58
CA HIS A 88 -29.69 3.03 -20.69
C HIS A 88 -29.21 2.44 -19.36
N ILE A 89 -27.92 2.61 -19.06
CA ILE A 89 -27.39 2.39 -17.72
C ILE A 89 -28.11 3.41 -16.83
N ASN A 90 -29.07 2.92 -16.06
CA ASN A 90 -29.79 3.71 -15.08
C ASN A 90 -28.80 4.00 -13.94
N LEU A 91 -28.38 5.26 -13.79
CA LEU A 91 -27.43 5.74 -12.77
C LEU A 91 -27.97 5.70 -11.32
N THR A 92 -28.98 4.87 -11.05
CA THR A 92 -29.73 4.81 -9.79
C THR A 92 -29.38 3.64 -8.88
N THR A 93 -28.31 2.89 -9.15
CA THR A 93 -27.80 1.85 -8.22
C THR A 93 -26.60 2.30 -7.35
N LEU A 94 -26.35 3.61 -7.29
CA LEU A 94 -25.43 4.25 -6.34
C LEU A 94 -26.14 4.54 -4.99
N SER A 95 -26.73 3.55 -4.32
CA SER A 95 -27.45 3.86 -3.07
C SER A 95 -27.73 2.71 -2.09
N THR A 96 -26.79 1.81 -1.85
CA THR A 96 -26.78 1.09 -0.55
C THR A 96 -25.34 0.87 -0.11
N LEU A 97 -24.79 1.85 0.61
CA LEU A 97 -23.77 1.53 1.61
C LEU A 97 -24.39 0.49 2.57
N PRO A 98 -23.63 -0.53 3.02
CA PRO A 98 -24.14 -1.40 4.07
C PRO A 98 -24.56 -0.51 5.25
N GLU A 99 -25.80 -0.64 5.73
CA GLU A 99 -26.31 0.06 6.93
C GLU A 99 -25.36 -0.09 8.13
N GLN A 100 -24.50 -1.12 8.10
CA GLN A 100 -23.45 -1.43 9.06
C GLN A 100 -22.35 -0.35 9.14
N ILE A 101 -22.01 0.37 8.06
CA ILE A 101 -21.07 1.49 8.12
C ILE A 101 -21.74 2.72 8.73
N ILE A 102 -23.06 2.85 8.63
CA ILE A 102 -23.79 4.06 9.08
C ILE A 102 -24.27 3.91 10.53
N THR A 103 -24.36 2.69 11.08
CA THR A 103 -25.06 2.43 12.34
C THR A 103 -24.25 1.64 13.37
N ALA A 104 -23.58 2.37 14.28
CA ALA A 104 -23.18 2.01 15.65
C ALA A 104 -22.46 3.26 16.21
N SER A 105 -22.73 3.93 17.35
CA SER A 105 -23.47 3.80 18.62
C SER A 105 -22.57 3.61 19.86
N LYS A 106 -22.10 4.75 20.38
CA LYS A 106 -21.98 5.12 21.81
C LYS A 106 -21.78 3.96 22.79
N ASN A 107 -20.56 3.46 22.89
CA ASN A 107 -20.07 2.85 24.13
C ASN A 107 -18.71 3.46 24.51
N LYS A 108 -18.60 3.88 25.78
CA LYS A 108 -17.59 4.83 26.27
C LYS A 108 -16.35 4.20 26.92
N ASP A 109 -16.15 2.89 26.81
CA ASP A 109 -14.91 2.24 27.24
C ASP A 109 -14.01 1.95 26.04
N SER A 110 -13.32 2.99 25.56
CA SER A 110 -12.40 2.87 24.43
C SER A 110 -10.93 2.90 24.88
N GLN A 111 -10.25 1.76 24.69
CA GLN A 111 -8.79 1.69 24.58
C GLN A 111 -8.33 2.32 23.27
N GLU A 112 -7.04 2.66 23.14
CA GLU A 112 -6.48 3.19 21.89
C GLU A 112 -6.52 2.12 20.79
N VAL A 113 -7.23 2.42 19.69
CA VAL A 113 -7.60 1.43 18.66
C VAL A 113 -6.64 1.44 17.46
N ILE A 114 -5.92 2.53 17.19
CA ILE A 114 -5.09 2.69 15.98
C ILE A 114 -3.73 3.30 16.32
N PHE A 115 -2.67 2.62 15.90
CA PHE A 115 -1.28 3.02 16.03
C PHE A 115 -0.60 3.01 14.66
N ASP A 116 -0.14 4.18 14.21
CA ASP A 116 0.76 4.26 13.06
C ASP A 116 2.13 3.75 13.51
N ILE A 117 2.47 2.54 13.07
CA ILE A 117 3.77 1.91 13.36
C ILE A 117 4.87 2.57 12.51
N ASN A 118 4.53 2.90 11.27
CA ASN A 118 5.42 3.58 10.34
C ASN A 118 4.60 4.48 9.43
N THR A 119 4.86 5.79 9.47
CA THR A 119 4.29 6.72 8.48
C THR A 119 5.03 6.57 7.16
N GLY A 120 4.29 6.30 6.08
CA GLY A 120 4.87 6.15 4.76
C GLY A 120 5.38 7.45 4.15
N SER A 121 6.12 7.32 3.04
CA SER A 121 6.61 8.43 2.22
C SER A 121 6.76 7.98 0.77
N ALA A 122 6.60 8.91 -0.17
CA ALA A 122 6.96 8.73 -1.57
C ALA A 122 7.79 9.92 -2.01
N GLU A 123 9.10 9.71 -2.21
CA GLU A 123 10.06 10.79 -2.50
C GLU A 123 10.84 10.48 -3.77
N GLN A 124 10.98 11.47 -4.64
CA GLN A 124 11.80 11.36 -5.84
C GLN A 124 13.28 11.60 -5.50
N THR A 125 14.16 10.77 -6.03
CA THR A 125 15.60 10.93 -5.89
C THR A 125 16.15 11.87 -6.96
N VAL A 126 17.35 12.41 -6.71
CA VAL A 126 18.03 13.37 -7.62
C VAL A 126 18.28 12.81 -9.03
N ASP A 127 18.35 11.50 -9.19
CA ASP A 127 18.52 10.79 -10.45
C ASP A 127 17.19 10.34 -11.08
N GLY A 128 16.06 10.82 -10.57
CA GLY A 128 14.72 10.59 -11.10
C GLY A 128 14.10 9.25 -10.75
N GLN A 129 14.72 8.46 -9.86
CA GLN A 129 14.10 7.27 -9.26
C GLN A 129 13.16 7.68 -8.11
N TYR A 130 12.49 6.71 -7.51
CA TYR A 130 11.55 6.95 -6.41
C TYR A 130 11.85 6.01 -5.25
N VAL A 131 11.77 6.56 -4.03
CA VAL A 131 11.78 5.81 -2.78
C VAL A 131 10.36 5.79 -2.24
N PHE A 132 9.75 4.61 -2.28
CA PHE A 132 8.45 4.35 -1.67
C PHE A 132 8.66 3.63 -0.34
N ILE A 133 8.05 4.19 0.70
CA ILE A 133 7.92 3.59 2.02
C ILE A 133 6.42 3.53 2.29
N ALA A 134 5.86 2.33 2.39
CA ALA A 134 4.45 2.17 2.71
C ALA A 134 4.19 2.45 4.20
N THR A 135 3.01 3.00 4.47
CA THR A 135 2.47 3.15 5.81
C THR A 135 2.11 1.77 6.35
N ILE A 136 2.52 1.47 7.59
CA ILE A 136 2.19 0.23 8.28
C ILE A 136 1.36 0.61 9.51
N THR A 137 0.19 0.01 9.63
CA THR A 137 -0.78 0.39 10.67
C THR A 137 -1.10 -0.81 11.55
N LEU A 138 -1.03 -0.63 12.87
CA LEU A 138 -1.56 -1.61 13.83
C LEU A 138 -2.88 -1.11 14.38
N VAL A 139 -3.90 -1.94 14.22
CA VAL A 139 -5.22 -1.74 14.80
C VAL A 139 -5.39 -2.74 15.94
N LYS A 140 -5.66 -2.24 17.14
CA LYS A 140 -5.99 -3.05 18.32
C LYS A 140 -7.46 -2.89 18.64
N ASP A 141 -8.27 -3.93 18.41
CA ASP A 141 -9.67 -3.94 18.81
C ASP A 141 -9.91 -5.08 19.80
N ARG A 142 -10.02 -4.73 21.09
CA ARG A 142 -10.14 -5.66 22.22
C ARG A 142 -8.99 -6.66 22.28
N ASP A 143 -9.26 -7.93 22.00
CA ASP A 143 -8.31 -9.04 22.01
C ASP A 143 -7.69 -9.32 20.62
N LYS A 144 -8.00 -8.49 19.60
CA LYS A 144 -7.47 -8.63 18.24
C LYS A 144 -6.38 -7.61 17.93
N ASN A 145 -5.22 -8.11 17.54
CA ASN A 145 -4.14 -7.34 16.93
C ASN A 145 -4.17 -7.54 15.41
N ILE A 146 -4.52 -6.48 14.68
CA ILE A 146 -4.67 -6.48 13.22
C ILE A 146 -3.57 -5.58 12.63
N LEU A 147 -2.71 -6.15 11.79
CA LEU A 147 -1.67 -5.41 11.08
C LEU A 147 -2.12 -5.14 9.63
N VAL A 148 -2.04 -3.90 9.19
CA VAL A 148 -2.38 -3.49 7.82
C VAL A 148 -1.09 -3.08 7.11
N ASP A 149 -0.81 -3.79 6.02
CA ASP A 149 0.43 -3.78 5.25
C ASP A 149 1.69 -4.14 6.08
N THR A 150 2.78 -4.42 5.38
CA THR A 150 4.00 -5.03 5.95
C THR A 150 5.30 -4.48 5.35
N GLY A 151 5.22 -3.36 4.64
CA GLY A 151 6.41 -2.68 4.12
C GLY A 151 7.15 -3.44 3.01
N LEU A 152 8.34 -2.94 2.68
CA LEU A 152 9.22 -3.48 1.63
C LEU A 152 10.26 -4.45 2.20
N GLY A 153 10.18 -5.73 1.83
CA GLY A 153 11.05 -6.79 2.35
C GLY A 153 12.52 -6.67 1.91
N THR A 154 12.80 -5.97 0.82
CA THR A 154 14.17 -5.70 0.34
C THR A 154 14.81 -4.49 0.99
N ASN A 155 14.06 -3.71 1.78
CA ASN A 155 14.60 -2.59 2.56
C ASN A 155 15.30 -3.10 3.83
N ILE A 156 16.45 -3.76 3.64
CA ILE A 156 17.27 -4.34 4.71
C ILE A 156 17.79 -3.25 5.66
N ASN A 157 17.90 -1.99 5.21
CA ASN A 157 18.41 -0.86 6.01
C ASN A 157 17.35 -0.16 6.85
N ALA A 158 16.04 -0.33 6.58
CA ALA A 158 14.98 0.06 7.53
C ALA A 158 15.11 -0.64 8.89
N LYS A 159 15.92 -1.71 8.96
CA LYS A 159 16.40 -2.33 10.21
C LYS A 159 17.26 -1.42 11.10
N SER A 160 17.74 -0.28 10.60
CA SER A 160 18.71 0.60 11.28
C SER A 160 18.17 2.00 11.61
N GLU A 161 17.15 2.49 10.89
CA GLU A 161 16.70 3.89 11.00
C GLU A 161 15.98 4.20 12.32
N LEU A 162 15.36 3.21 12.97
CA LEU A 162 14.70 3.41 14.27
C LEU A 162 15.66 3.29 15.46
N ILE A 163 16.89 2.78 15.27
CA ILE A 163 17.92 2.66 16.31
C ILE A 163 18.49 4.04 16.72
N ARG A 164 18.24 5.10 15.94
CA ARG A 164 18.67 6.46 16.31
C ARG A 164 17.67 7.23 17.19
N CYS A 165 16.40 6.82 17.22
CA CYS A 165 15.35 7.50 17.99
C CYS A 165 15.18 6.97 19.41
N THR A 166 15.78 5.84 19.72
CA THR A 166 15.79 5.28 21.07
C THR A 166 17.23 5.03 21.48
N GLU A 167 17.74 5.82 22.42
CA GLU A 167 18.81 5.40 23.33
C GLU A 167 18.34 4.25 24.24
N ILE A 168 17.64 3.26 23.67
CA ILE A 168 17.28 2.03 24.35
C ILE A 168 18.45 1.07 24.14
N ARG A 169 19.27 1.09 25.17
CA ARG A 169 20.22 0.10 25.67
C ARG A 169 20.03 -1.34 25.16
N LEU A 170 20.29 -1.56 23.89
CA LEU A 170 20.28 -2.86 23.25
C LEU A 170 21.70 -3.44 23.19
N ARG A 171 22.27 -3.67 24.39
CA ARG A 171 23.46 -4.52 24.56
C ARG A 171 23.00 -5.97 24.33
N ASN A 172 23.25 -6.49 23.13
CA ASN A 172 23.05 -7.87 22.62
C ASN A 172 21.99 -8.04 21.51
N SER A 173 21.57 -6.98 20.83
CA SER A 173 20.36 -7.07 20.01
C SER A 173 20.56 -7.63 18.62
N ARG A 174 19.82 -8.72 18.38
CA ARG A 174 19.41 -9.16 17.04
C ARG A 174 18.86 -7.93 16.30
N ILE A 175 19.27 -7.78 15.05
CA ILE A 175 18.79 -6.71 14.17
C ILE A 175 17.28 -6.96 13.93
N LEU A 176 16.42 -6.29 14.70
CA LEU A 176 14.96 -6.30 14.50
C LEU A 176 14.64 -5.40 13.30
N ASN A 177 13.73 -5.83 12.43
CA ASN A 177 13.17 -4.93 11.41
C ASN A 177 12.22 -3.91 12.05
N ILE A 178 11.86 -2.89 11.28
CA ILE A 178 11.07 -1.75 11.76
C ILE A 178 9.73 -2.20 12.37
N ILE A 179 9.10 -3.24 11.80
CA ILE A 179 7.83 -3.77 12.29
C ILE A 179 8.02 -4.46 13.64
N SER A 180 9.00 -5.36 13.76
CA SER A 180 9.29 -6.04 15.03
C SER A 180 9.60 -5.07 16.16
N LEU A 181 10.40 -4.03 15.87
CA LEU A 181 10.75 -3.03 16.87
C LEU A 181 9.54 -2.17 17.26
N ALA A 182 8.72 -1.76 16.31
CA ALA A 182 7.51 -0.99 16.60
C ALA A 182 6.44 -1.83 17.31
N LEU A 183 6.33 -3.14 17.01
CA LEU A 183 5.50 -4.06 17.79
C LEU A 183 6.01 -4.18 19.23
N GLU A 184 7.33 -4.27 19.43
CA GLU A 184 7.94 -4.35 20.77
C GLU A 184 7.65 -3.10 21.62
N ILE A 185 7.66 -1.90 21.02
CA ILE A 185 7.23 -0.65 21.68
C ILE A 185 5.79 -0.77 22.22
N HIS A 186 4.94 -1.53 21.55
CA HIS A 186 3.57 -1.81 21.96
C HIS A 186 3.39 -3.12 22.76
N GLY A 187 4.49 -3.72 23.23
CA GLY A 187 4.49 -4.95 24.01
C GLY A 187 4.05 -6.20 23.23
N LEU A 188 4.15 -6.17 21.91
CA LEU A 188 3.75 -7.24 21.01
C LEU A 188 4.96 -7.94 20.37
N THR A 189 4.73 -9.18 19.95
CA THR A 189 5.65 -9.95 19.10
C THR A 189 4.97 -10.27 17.75
N PRO A 190 5.72 -10.65 16.70
CA PRO A 190 5.09 -11.08 15.45
C PRO A 190 4.05 -12.20 15.62
N SER A 191 4.31 -13.15 16.54
CA SER A 191 3.39 -14.24 16.87
C SER A 191 2.11 -13.80 17.61
N SER A 192 2.03 -12.55 18.06
CA SER A 192 0.84 -11.98 18.72
C SER A 192 -0.10 -11.26 17.76
N ILE A 193 0.26 -11.18 16.47
CA ILE A 193 -0.60 -10.65 15.42
C ILE A 193 -1.60 -11.73 15.00
N ASP A 194 -2.89 -11.42 15.16
CA ASP A 194 -3.98 -12.34 14.81
C ASP A 194 -4.31 -12.29 13.33
N ILE A 195 -4.28 -11.08 12.75
CA ILE A 195 -4.72 -10.82 11.38
C ILE A 195 -3.70 -9.91 10.68
N VAL A 196 -3.35 -10.26 9.45
CA VAL A 196 -2.60 -9.39 8.53
C VAL A 196 -3.49 -9.06 7.34
N VAL A 197 -3.60 -7.78 7.00
CA VAL A 197 -4.34 -7.30 5.84
C VAL A 197 -3.33 -6.69 4.87
N SER A 198 -3.20 -7.27 3.69
CA SER A 198 -2.48 -6.68 2.56
C SER A 198 -3.48 -5.90 1.72
N THR A 199 -3.38 -4.57 1.71
CA THR A 199 -4.30 -3.70 0.98
C THR A 199 -4.29 -4.01 -0.51
N HIS A 200 -3.11 -4.30 -1.07
CA HIS A 200 -2.90 -4.76 -2.44
C HIS A 200 -1.53 -5.43 -2.58
N GLY A 201 -1.20 -5.93 -3.79
CA GLY A 201 -0.03 -6.79 -4.03
C GLY A 201 1.30 -6.09 -4.37
N HIS A 202 1.43 -4.78 -4.20
CA HIS A 202 2.70 -4.10 -4.47
C HIS A 202 3.79 -4.45 -3.44
N PRO A 203 5.06 -4.56 -3.87
CA PRO A 203 6.13 -5.17 -3.07
C PRO A 203 6.45 -4.44 -1.77
N ASP A 204 6.17 -3.15 -1.73
CA ASP A 204 6.33 -2.26 -0.60
C ASP A 204 5.17 -2.31 0.41
N HIS A 205 4.06 -2.99 0.09
CA HIS A 205 2.97 -3.27 1.01
C HIS A 205 3.01 -4.71 1.54
N VAL A 206 3.49 -5.67 0.76
CA VAL A 206 3.44 -7.12 1.09
C VAL A 206 4.78 -7.76 1.38
N GLY A 207 5.86 -6.98 1.50
CA GLY A 207 7.21 -7.51 1.62
C GLY A 207 7.50 -8.24 2.93
N GLY A 208 6.78 -7.93 4.01
CA GLY A 208 6.99 -8.49 5.35
C GLY A 208 6.00 -9.59 5.77
N VAL A 209 5.07 -10.02 4.90
CA VAL A 209 4.02 -10.99 5.27
C VAL A 209 4.55 -12.31 5.84
N HIS A 210 5.74 -12.72 5.42
CA HIS A 210 6.41 -13.95 5.85
C HIS A 210 6.81 -13.96 7.34
N GLU A 211 6.79 -12.80 8.00
CA GLU A 211 7.11 -12.68 9.44
C GLU A 211 5.95 -13.05 10.35
N PHE A 212 4.74 -13.21 9.80
CA PHE A 212 3.50 -13.47 10.54
C PHE A 212 2.86 -14.81 10.13
N PRO A 213 3.57 -15.95 10.26
CA PRO A 213 3.08 -17.23 9.74
C PRO A 213 1.85 -17.76 10.49
N ASP A 214 1.62 -17.32 11.73
CA ASP A 214 0.50 -17.77 12.57
C ASP A 214 -0.77 -16.94 12.35
N ALA A 215 -0.67 -15.76 11.72
CA ALA A 215 -1.80 -14.87 11.48
C ALA A 215 -2.74 -15.38 10.38
N LEU A 216 -3.99 -14.93 10.40
CA LEU A 216 -4.91 -15.02 9.26
C LEU A 216 -4.63 -13.86 8.30
N HIS A 217 -4.28 -14.16 7.06
CA HIS A 217 -3.94 -13.16 6.05
C HIS A 217 -5.12 -12.88 5.13
N TYR A 218 -5.42 -11.60 4.90
CA TYR A 218 -6.40 -11.14 3.92
C TYR A 218 -5.69 -10.39 2.79
N GLN A 219 -6.03 -10.71 1.54
CA GLN A 219 -5.55 -10.00 0.35
C GLN A 219 -6.62 -10.11 -0.75
N GLY A 220 -7.11 -8.96 -1.22
CA GLY A 220 -8.25 -8.91 -2.11
C GLY A 220 -9.45 -9.65 -1.54
N TRP A 221 -10.00 -10.58 -2.33
CA TRP A 221 -11.14 -11.43 -1.94
C TRP A 221 -10.74 -12.71 -1.22
N TYR A 222 -9.45 -12.96 -1.02
CA TYR A 222 -8.90 -14.18 -0.44
C TYR A 222 -8.56 -14.00 1.04
N SER A 223 -8.72 -15.08 1.79
CA SER A 223 -8.06 -15.24 3.09
C SER A 223 -7.24 -16.52 3.12
N HIS A 224 -6.12 -16.52 3.83
CA HIS A 224 -5.31 -17.72 4.00
C HIS A 224 -4.59 -17.78 5.35
N GLN A 225 -4.36 -19.00 5.83
CA GLN A 225 -3.51 -19.27 6.99
C GLN A 225 -2.74 -20.56 6.73
N GLY A 226 -1.42 -20.49 6.84
CA GLY A 226 -0.53 -21.55 6.38
C GLY A 226 -0.79 -21.88 4.90
N THR A 227 -1.15 -23.13 4.60
CA THR A 227 -1.42 -23.61 3.23
C THR A 227 -2.90 -23.63 2.84
N LYS A 228 -3.79 -23.15 3.73
CA LYS A 228 -5.25 -23.20 3.51
C LYS A 228 -5.75 -21.84 3.02
N PHE A 229 -6.47 -21.85 1.90
CA PHE A 229 -7.05 -20.66 1.26
C PHE A 229 -8.58 -20.74 1.28
N ASN A 230 -9.24 -19.60 1.48
CA ASN A 230 -10.69 -19.46 1.40
C ASN A 230 -11.05 -18.22 0.59
N LEU A 231 -12.18 -18.28 -0.12
CA LEU A 231 -12.85 -17.09 -0.63
C LEU A 231 -13.63 -16.44 0.53
N THR A 232 -13.49 -15.14 0.67
CA THR A 232 -14.16 -14.39 1.74
C THR A 232 -15.53 -13.87 1.29
N ALA A 233 -16.30 -13.32 2.22
CA ALA A 233 -17.55 -12.63 1.88
C ALA A 233 -17.33 -11.44 0.93
N LEU A 234 -16.10 -10.90 0.85
CA LEU A 234 -15.74 -9.91 -0.16
C LEU A 234 -15.78 -10.50 -1.57
N PHE A 235 -15.96 -11.79 -1.82
CA PHE A 235 -16.20 -12.24 -3.20
C PHE A 235 -17.52 -11.68 -3.75
N GLU A 236 -18.57 -11.67 -2.92
CA GLU A 236 -19.93 -11.31 -3.31
C GLU A 236 -20.35 -9.93 -2.77
N ASN A 237 -19.92 -9.60 -1.55
CA ASN A 237 -20.30 -8.38 -0.84
C ASN A 237 -19.20 -7.31 -0.94
N ASP A 238 -19.54 -6.08 -0.57
CA ASP A 238 -18.57 -4.96 -0.57
C ASP A 238 -17.76 -4.85 0.73
N SER A 239 -18.18 -5.55 1.79
CA SER A 239 -17.52 -5.50 3.10
C SER A 239 -17.54 -6.84 3.85
N LEU A 240 -16.64 -6.96 4.83
CA LEU A 240 -16.51 -8.09 5.75
C LEU A 240 -16.02 -7.58 7.11
N ASN A 241 -16.64 -7.99 8.20
CA ASN A 241 -16.18 -7.63 9.54
C ASN A 241 -14.99 -8.50 9.95
N LEU A 242 -13.92 -7.88 10.45
CA LEU A 242 -12.79 -8.55 11.11
C LEU A 242 -13.00 -8.64 12.62
N SER A 243 -13.68 -7.65 13.19
CA SER A 243 -14.06 -7.55 14.60
C SER A 243 -15.33 -6.70 14.74
N GLU A 244 -15.67 -6.28 15.97
CA GLU A 244 -16.85 -5.43 16.20
C GLU A 244 -16.68 -4.04 15.58
N ASN A 245 -15.47 -3.46 15.68
CA ASN A 245 -15.22 -2.09 15.22
C ASN A 245 -14.36 -2.02 13.95
N VAL A 246 -13.92 -3.16 13.41
CA VAL A 246 -13.00 -3.21 12.26
C VAL A 246 -13.61 -3.98 11.11
N MET A 247 -13.66 -3.36 9.94
CA MET A 247 -14.23 -3.92 8.72
C MET A 247 -13.25 -3.81 7.55
N LEU A 248 -13.20 -4.85 6.72
CA LEU A 248 -12.62 -4.79 5.39
C LEU A 248 -13.66 -4.30 4.38
N VAL A 249 -13.20 -3.51 3.42
CA VAL A 249 -14.03 -2.98 2.34
C VAL A 249 -13.32 -3.08 1.00
N LYS A 250 -14.06 -3.34 -0.09
CA LYS A 250 -13.53 -3.28 -1.45
C LYS A 250 -13.29 -1.85 -1.87
N CYS A 251 -12.11 -1.52 -2.37
CA CYS A 251 -11.78 -0.17 -2.83
C CYS A 251 -10.97 -0.16 -4.12
N ARG A 252 -11.42 -0.95 -5.11
CA ARG A 252 -10.78 -1.13 -6.42
C ARG A 252 -10.40 0.20 -7.06
N GLY A 253 -9.26 0.20 -7.75
CA GLY A 253 -8.89 1.23 -8.69
C GLY A 253 -7.39 1.43 -8.84
N HIS A 254 -6.63 1.47 -7.74
CA HIS A 254 -5.17 1.46 -7.82
C HIS A 254 -4.69 0.13 -8.40
N THR A 255 -5.20 -0.96 -7.84
CA THR A 255 -5.19 -2.29 -8.44
C THR A 255 -6.63 -2.83 -8.57
N SER A 256 -6.78 -3.99 -9.22
CA SER A 256 -8.10 -4.54 -9.53
C SER A 256 -8.78 -5.19 -8.32
N ASP A 257 -8.03 -5.50 -7.26
CA ASP A 257 -8.46 -6.22 -6.07
C ASP A 257 -8.11 -5.49 -4.76
N ASP A 258 -7.91 -4.16 -4.81
CA ASP A 258 -7.66 -3.36 -3.60
C ASP A 258 -8.73 -3.54 -2.53
N ILE A 259 -8.27 -3.69 -1.30
CA ILE A 259 -9.07 -3.65 -0.08
C ILE A 259 -8.53 -2.61 0.90
N ALA A 260 -9.41 -2.06 1.72
CA ALA A 260 -9.08 -1.12 2.78
C ALA A 260 -9.71 -1.55 4.10
N VAL A 261 -9.22 -0.98 5.21
CA VAL A 261 -9.74 -1.23 6.55
C VAL A 261 -10.46 0.02 7.05
N VAL A 262 -11.72 -0.13 7.45
CA VAL A 262 -12.48 0.90 8.17
C VAL A 262 -12.48 0.54 9.65
N VAL A 263 -12.02 1.46 10.48
CA VAL A 263 -12.05 1.37 11.94
C VAL A 263 -13.07 2.37 12.46
N ARG A 264 -14.10 1.88 13.15
CA ARG A 264 -15.20 2.67 13.71
C ARG A 264 -14.84 3.20 15.09
N ASP A 265 -15.30 4.42 15.40
CA ASP A 265 -15.20 5.01 16.75
C ASP A 265 -13.79 4.93 17.37
N ALA A 266 -12.75 5.09 16.55
CA ALA A 266 -11.37 5.08 17.01
C ALA A 266 -11.14 6.21 18.01
N LYS A 267 -10.61 5.86 19.19
CA LYS A 267 -10.47 6.78 20.32
C LYS A 267 -9.83 8.11 19.94
N GLY A 268 -10.56 9.20 20.14
CA GLY A 268 -10.10 10.57 19.86
C GLY A 268 -10.05 10.95 18.38
N ARG A 269 -10.44 10.04 17.46
CA ARG A 269 -10.37 10.26 16.01
C ARG A 269 -11.70 10.01 15.29
N GLY A 270 -12.64 9.25 15.86
CA GLY A 270 -13.87 8.89 15.17
C GLY A 270 -13.62 7.79 14.14
N ASP A 271 -14.24 7.88 12.97
CA ASP A 271 -14.08 6.84 11.95
C ASP A 271 -12.81 7.04 11.13
N VAL A 272 -12.02 5.98 10.94
CA VAL A 272 -10.73 6.03 10.26
C VAL A 272 -10.67 5.00 9.13
N LEU A 273 -10.21 5.43 7.96
CA LEU A 273 -9.94 4.56 6.81
C LEU A 273 -8.43 4.35 6.66
N VAL A 274 -7.96 3.12 6.83
CA VAL A 274 -6.60 2.70 6.43
C VAL A 274 -6.68 2.21 5.00
N SER A 275 -6.20 3.03 4.06
CA SER A 275 -6.66 2.96 2.67
C SER A 275 -5.71 2.26 1.71
N GLY A 276 -4.48 1.94 2.15
CA GLY A 276 -3.39 1.68 1.21
C GLY A 276 -3.30 2.79 0.19
N ASP A 277 -3.01 2.44 -1.06
CA ASP A 277 -2.83 3.39 -2.17
C ASP A 277 -4.14 3.89 -2.81
N LEU A 278 -5.30 3.60 -2.22
CA LEU A 278 -6.52 4.31 -2.57
C LEU A 278 -6.31 5.83 -2.42
N PHE A 279 -5.65 6.22 -1.33
CA PHE A 279 -5.04 7.53 -1.11
C PHE A 279 -3.55 7.35 -0.92
N MET A 280 -2.73 7.91 -1.80
CA MET A 280 -1.27 7.86 -1.68
C MET A 280 -0.80 8.76 -0.54
N ARG A 281 -1.34 9.98 -0.47
CA ARG A 281 -1.02 10.99 0.55
C ARG A 281 -2.17 11.99 0.70
N GLY A 282 -2.18 12.81 1.75
CA GLY A 282 -3.19 13.88 1.89
C GLY A 282 -3.14 14.92 0.77
N GLU A 283 -1.95 15.20 0.21
CA GLU A 283 -1.77 16.17 -0.87
C GLU A 283 -2.38 15.71 -2.20
N ASP A 284 -2.62 14.40 -2.36
CA ASP A 284 -3.20 13.85 -3.60
C ASP A 284 -4.69 14.19 -3.77
N ILE A 285 -5.31 14.80 -2.76
CA ILE A 285 -6.65 15.40 -2.81
C ILE A 285 -6.68 16.57 -3.80
N ASP A 286 -5.68 17.45 -3.71
CA ASP A 286 -5.59 18.66 -4.53
C ASP A 286 -4.77 18.45 -5.82
N HIS A 287 -3.92 17.42 -5.82
CA HIS A 287 -2.99 17.14 -6.92
C HIS A 287 -3.25 15.75 -7.53
N PRO A 288 -4.25 15.61 -8.42
CA PRO A 288 -4.66 14.31 -8.97
C PRO A 288 -3.56 13.57 -9.75
N MET A 289 -2.56 14.29 -10.26
CA MET A 289 -1.42 13.69 -10.97
C MET A 289 -0.54 12.83 -10.08
N MET A 290 -0.66 12.92 -8.74
CA MET A 290 0.07 12.02 -7.83
C MET A 290 -0.46 10.59 -7.83
N TRP A 291 -1.77 10.38 -8.08
CA TRP A 291 -2.40 9.06 -7.96
C TRP A 291 -2.97 8.53 -9.27
N GLN A 292 -3.60 9.39 -10.09
CA GLN A 292 -4.26 8.97 -11.34
C GLN A 292 -3.37 8.14 -12.27
N PRO A 293 -2.07 8.43 -12.38
CA PRO A 293 -1.22 7.71 -13.32
C PRO A 293 -0.66 6.40 -12.79
N LEU A 294 -0.72 6.21 -11.47
CA LEU A 294 -0.41 4.95 -10.79
C LEU A 294 -1.64 4.02 -10.76
N SER A 295 -2.83 4.59 -10.99
CA SER A 295 -4.10 3.88 -11.06
C SER A 295 -4.19 2.88 -12.22
N ALA A 296 -4.64 1.66 -11.93
CA ALA A 296 -5.07 0.71 -12.96
C ALA A 296 -6.44 1.09 -13.57
N ASP A 297 -7.33 1.71 -12.80
CA ASP A 297 -8.63 2.20 -13.21
C ASP A 297 -8.99 3.50 -12.46
N ILE A 298 -8.73 4.63 -13.12
CA ILE A 298 -8.92 5.97 -12.57
C ILE A 298 -10.38 6.22 -12.17
N ILE A 299 -11.34 5.66 -12.90
CA ILE A 299 -12.76 5.88 -12.64
C ILE A 299 -13.17 5.10 -11.39
N ALA A 300 -12.77 3.83 -11.30
CA ALA A 300 -13.02 3.01 -10.11
C ALA A 300 -12.32 3.59 -8.87
N GLN A 301 -11.05 3.99 -8.96
CA GLN A 301 -10.33 4.55 -7.83
C GLN A 301 -10.98 5.86 -7.36
N ARG A 302 -11.41 6.72 -8.28
CA ARG A 302 -12.12 7.96 -7.93
C ARG A 302 -13.43 7.68 -7.18
N GLU A 303 -14.20 6.70 -7.65
CA GLU A 303 -15.45 6.33 -6.97
C GLU A 303 -15.19 5.70 -5.60
N SER A 304 -14.18 4.83 -5.49
CA SER A 304 -13.75 4.27 -4.20
C SER A 304 -13.29 5.36 -3.22
N ARG A 305 -12.50 6.34 -3.69
CA ARG A 305 -12.04 7.49 -2.90
C ARG A 305 -13.22 8.31 -2.37
N ARG A 306 -14.21 8.58 -3.23
CA ARG A 306 -15.45 9.27 -2.83
C ARG A 306 -16.25 8.44 -1.83
N ARG A 307 -16.52 7.17 -2.15
CA ARG A 307 -17.36 6.25 -1.37
C ARG A 307 -16.93 6.17 0.09
N TYR A 308 -15.62 6.02 0.34
CA TYR A 308 -15.11 5.87 1.70
C TYR A 308 -14.64 7.17 2.32
N GLY A 309 -13.99 8.06 1.55
CA GLY A 309 -13.53 9.35 2.07
C GLY A 309 -14.67 10.26 2.53
N CYS A 310 -15.88 10.14 1.96
CA CYS A 310 -17.02 10.96 2.37
C CYS A 310 -17.64 10.58 3.74
N ILE A 311 -17.37 9.37 4.23
CA ILE A 311 -18.06 8.79 5.39
C ILE A 311 -17.15 8.53 6.60
N VAL A 312 -15.87 8.91 6.50
CA VAL A 312 -14.90 8.79 7.60
C VAL A 312 -14.41 10.16 8.06
N ASP A 313 -13.83 10.23 9.25
CA ASP A 313 -13.24 11.44 9.83
C ASP A 313 -11.76 11.59 9.48
N TRP A 314 -11.05 10.46 9.31
CA TRP A 314 -9.62 10.42 8.99
C TRP A 314 -9.27 9.36 7.96
N VAL A 315 -8.19 9.59 7.23
CA VAL A 315 -7.59 8.63 6.29
C VAL A 315 -6.12 8.43 6.64
N VAL A 316 -5.70 7.18 6.77
CA VAL A 316 -4.31 6.73 6.81
C VAL A 316 -3.92 6.30 5.39
N PRO A 317 -3.15 7.11 4.65
CA PRO A 317 -2.82 6.84 3.25
C PRO A 317 -1.61 5.90 3.12
N GLY A 318 -1.39 5.36 1.92
CA GLY A 318 -0.33 4.40 1.62
C GLY A 318 1.10 4.94 1.78
N HIS A 319 1.34 6.23 1.52
CA HIS A 319 2.68 6.82 1.44
C HIS A 319 2.79 8.20 2.08
N GLY A 320 2.04 8.46 3.15
CA GLY A 320 2.08 9.74 3.85
C GLY A 320 1.48 9.71 5.25
N GLY A 321 1.52 10.87 5.90
CA GLY A 321 0.86 11.06 7.20
C GLY A 321 -0.65 10.93 7.12
N MET A 322 -1.25 10.37 8.17
CA MET A 322 -2.70 10.38 8.35
C MET A 322 -3.23 11.82 8.31
N PHE A 323 -4.36 12.03 7.61
CA PHE A 323 -4.97 13.34 7.44
C PHE A 323 -6.46 13.33 7.77
N ARG A 324 -6.96 14.49 8.21
CA ARG A 324 -8.37 14.68 8.56
C ARG A 324 -9.18 14.94 7.31
N VAL A 325 -10.35 14.32 7.20
CA VAL A 325 -11.35 14.62 6.17
C VAL A 325 -12.12 15.87 6.59
N THR A 326 -11.64 17.04 6.16
CA THR A 326 -12.33 18.33 6.35
C THR A 326 -13.46 18.52 5.33
N ASP A 327 -14.26 19.57 5.48
CA ASP A 327 -15.30 19.92 4.51
C ASP A 327 -14.71 20.21 3.11
N ASP A 328 -13.51 20.79 3.05
CA ASP A 328 -12.78 21.02 1.80
C ASP A 328 -12.39 19.69 1.13
N VAL A 329 -11.90 18.72 1.91
CA VAL A 329 -11.62 17.37 1.41
C VAL A 329 -12.90 16.71 0.90
N LYS A 330 -14.01 16.81 1.63
CA LYS A 330 -15.31 16.27 1.19
C LYS A 330 -15.76 16.90 -0.13
N LYS A 331 -15.64 18.21 -0.25
CA LYS A 331 -15.94 18.94 -1.49
C LYS A 331 -15.06 18.50 -2.65
N ALA A 332 -13.75 18.31 -2.42
CA ALA A 332 -12.82 17.81 -3.43
C ALA A 332 -13.17 16.38 -3.89
N LEU A 333 -13.63 15.53 -2.95
CA LEU A 333 -14.10 14.17 -3.23
C LEU A 333 -15.49 14.11 -3.88
N LYS A 334 -16.22 15.23 -3.95
CA LYS A 334 -17.61 15.29 -4.44
C LYS A 334 -18.57 14.43 -3.60
N CYS A 335 -18.41 14.53 -2.29
CA CYS A 335 -19.54 14.41 -1.38
C CYS A 335 -20.51 15.58 -1.68
#